data_AF-A0A399GBR1-F1
#
_entry.id   AF-A0A399GBR1-F1
#
_cell.length_a   1.000
_cell.length_b   1.000
_cell.length_c   1.000
_cell.angle_alpha   90.00
_cell.angle_beta   90.00
_cell.angle_gamma   90.00
#
_symmetry.space_group_name_H-M   'P 1'
#
loop_
_entity.id
_entity.type
_entity.pdbx_description
1 polymer ?
#
loop_
_entity_poly.entity_id
_entity_poly.type
_entity_poly.pdbx_seq_one_letter_code
_entity_poly.pdbx_strand_id
1 'polypeptide(L)'
;MATTPTPLGASKSLRANCFKALKEESKTKSELQDVHSKIEQLRDHEESLHNKIIPDALGTANALLAFAKHDCVELCNKVYEAFPREVRDIIYGHIIGCKKVHIIRELWSNTDYFSSTSETQFRLCSPEVDADHWWKPEFVGAKMIREIGEHYYRASHFQFNVELSELAKFRATDQFNFGFLPVYFISSVEIEVNCGKYKFQPIGSAKDDASVDEHQDQLRRKLKSSDRSYPKTQEDLFVELEYLFGFRPGTGITLRLMQTCNQTLTTRLKNQEWMCRRVVPVIFPVLQRLKDTNCRTRLLLGTEIHGWSGEDYYMPFTSKWNPTSIEAITSDFWEYVETEHERAVQAELEAGSNGDDISLDDVSGVWNTVGTQGGEWGN
;
A
#
# COMPACT_ATOMS: atom_id res chain seq x y z
N MET A 1 -62.42 70.78 -8.26
CA MET A 1 -61.61 71.76 -9.00
C MET A 1 -60.14 71.45 -8.73
N ALA A 2 -59.52 70.71 -9.63
CA ALA A 2 -58.09 70.41 -9.58
C ALA A 2 -57.37 71.41 -10.48
N THR A 3 -56.59 72.31 -9.89
CA THR A 3 -55.73 73.26 -10.61
C THR A 3 -54.61 72.48 -11.30
N THR A 4 -54.76 72.30 -12.61
CA THR A 4 -53.72 71.73 -13.47
C THR A 4 -52.53 72.70 -13.55
N PRO A 5 -51.31 72.28 -13.14
CA PRO A 5 -50.14 73.14 -13.20
C PRO A 5 -49.74 73.45 -14.66
N THR A 6 -49.35 74.70 -14.87
CA THR A 6 -49.06 75.30 -16.18
C THR A 6 -47.81 74.67 -16.83
N PRO A 7 -47.88 74.20 -18.09
CA PRO A 7 -46.86 73.35 -18.72
C PRO A 7 -45.45 73.96 -18.89
N LEU A 8 -45.30 75.27 -18.76
CA LEU A 8 -43.99 75.94 -18.88
C LEU A 8 -43.08 75.76 -17.64
N GLY A 9 -43.65 75.56 -16.44
CA GLY A 9 -42.87 75.39 -15.21
C GLY A 9 -42.19 74.02 -15.11
N ALA A 10 -42.86 72.97 -15.63
CA ALA A 10 -42.35 71.60 -15.64
C ALA A 10 -41.07 71.46 -16.48
N SER A 11 -41.01 72.11 -17.65
CA SER A 11 -39.86 72.04 -18.57
C SER A 11 -38.56 72.60 -17.97
N LYS A 12 -38.63 73.70 -17.21
CA LYS A 12 -37.45 74.29 -16.54
C LYS A 12 -36.92 73.40 -15.41
N SER A 13 -37.83 72.83 -14.62
CA SER A 13 -37.48 71.89 -13.53
C SER A 13 -36.83 70.61 -14.08
N LEU A 14 -37.37 70.05 -15.16
CA LEU A 14 -36.85 68.85 -15.80
C LEU A 14 -35.44 69.07 -16.39
N ARG A 15 -35.19 70.24 -16.98
CA ARG A 15 -33.87 70.62 -17.50
C ARG A 15 -32.83 70.77 -16.37
N ALA A 16 -33.20 71.39 -15.25
CA ALA A 16 -32.31 71.54 -14.09
C ALA A 16 -31.94 70.17 -13.48
N ASN A 17 -32.92 69.27 -13.34
CA ASN A 17 -32.69 67.91 -12.88
C ASN A 17 -31.78 67.12 -13.84
N CYS A 18 -31.97 67.29 -15.16
CA CYS A 18 -31.12 66.66 -16.17
C CYS A 18 -29.66 67.14 -16.08
N PHE A 19 -29.43 68.46 -15.92
CA PHE A 19 -28.08 68.98 -15.71
C PHE A 19 -27.44 68.50 -14.41
N LYS A 20 -28.22 68.40 -13.32
CA LYS A 20 -27.75 67.84 -12.06
C LYS A 20 -27.32 66.37 -12.23
N ALA A 21 -28.17 65.57 -12.88
CA ALA A 21 -27.87 64.16 -13.17
C ALA A 21 -26.62 64.00 -14.04
N LEU A 22 -26.47 64.79 -15.11
CA LEU A 22 -25.26 64.77 -15.96
C LEU A 22 -24.00 65.16 -15.19
N LYS A 23 -24.10 66.13 -14.26
CA LYS A 23 -22.98 66.52 -13.40
C LYS A 23 -22.60 65.40 -12.43
N GLU A 24 -23.58 64.74 -11.83
CA GLU A 24 -23.38 63.58 -10.95
C GLU A 24 -22.82 62.37 -11.71
N GLU A 25 -23.28 62.12 -12.94
CA GLU A 25 -22.75 61.08 -13.82
C GLU A 25 -21.29 61.36 -14.19
N SER A 26 -20.97 62.59 -14.61
CA SER A 26 -19.59 62.97 -14.91
C SER A 26 -18.67 62.85 -13.70
N LYS A 27 -19.17 63.17 -12.50
CA LYS A 27 -18.41 63.00 -11.24
C LYS A 27 -18.15 61.52 -10.96
N THR A 28 -19.19 60.69 -11.00
CA THR A 28 -19.10 59.24 -10.79
C THR A 28 -18.15 58.59 -11.80
N LYS A 29 -18.19 59.02 -13.06
CA LYS A 29 -17.30 58.52 -14.12
C LYS A 29 -15.83 58.87 -13.85
N SER A 30 -15.55 60.08 -13.36
CA SER A 30 -14.20 60.47 -12.93
C SER A 30 -13.72 59.61 -11.75
N GLU A 31 -14.56 59.44 -10.72
CA GLU A 31 -14.24 58.60 -9.56
C GLU A 31 -13.99 57.14 -9.97
N LEU A 32 -14.79 56.60 -10.90
CA LEU A 32 -14.60 55.25 -11.45
C LEU A 32 -13.27 55.11 -12.19
N GLN A 33 -12.88 56.11 -12.98
CA GLN A 33 -11.59 56.11 -13.69
C GLN A 33 -10.41 56.18 -12.72
N ASP A 34 -10.53 56.95 -11.64
CA ASP A 34 -9.52 57.02 -10.58
C ASP A 34 -9.38 55.67 -9.86
N VAL A 35 -10.50 55.01 -9.54
CA VAL A 35 -10.50 53.66 -8.95
C VAL A 35 -9.86 52.63 -9.89
N HIS A 36 -10.18 52.66 -11.19
CA HIS A 36 -9.54 51.77 -12.17
C HIS A 36 -8.03 51.99 -12.24
N SER A 37 -7.57 53.24 -12.26
CA SER A 37 -6.14 53.58 -12.27
C SER A 37 -5.44 53.05 -11.01
N LYS A 38 -6.10 53.11 -9.85
CA LYS A 38 -5.57 52.57 -8.59
C LYS A 38 -5.52 51.04 -8.58
N ILE A 39 -6.52 50.36 -9.17
CA ILE A 39 -6.52 48.90 -9.30
C ILE A 39 -5.35 48.43 -10.17
N GLU A 40 -5.12 49.07 -11.31
CA GLU A 40 -3.99 48.74 -12.18
C GLU A 40 -2.64 48.96 -11.47
N GLN A 41 -2.47 50.08 -10.75
CA GLN A 41 -1.26 50.31 -9.94
C GLN A 41 -1.04 49.23 -8.87
N LEU A 42 -2.09 48.74 -8.23
CA LEU A 42 -1.98 47.67 -7.23
C LEU A 42 -1.62 46.32 -7.87
N ARG A 43 -2.13 46.03 -9.07
CA ARG A 43 -1.78 44.82 -9.84
C ARG A 43 -0.32 44.84 -10.27
N ASP A 44 0.16 45.95 -10.82
CA ASP A 44 1.57 46.13 -11.19
C ASP A 44 2.48 45.98 -9.96
N HIS A 45 2.03 46.48 -8.81
CA HIS A 45 2.76 46.35 -7.55
C HIS A 45 2.79 44.91 -7.03
N GLU A 46 1.66 44.19 -7.07
CA GLU A 46 1.58 42.77 -6.72
C GLU A 46 2.50 41.93 -7.61
N GLU A 47 2.47 42.14 -8.92
CA GLU A 47 3.35 41.45 -9.86
C GLU A 47 4.83 41.76 -9.57
N SER A 48 5.17 43.03 -9.28
CA SER A 48 6.52 43.42 -8.88
C SER A 48 6.98 42.74 -7.59
N LEU A 49 6.10 42.61 -6.58
CA LEU A 49 6.40 41.90 -5.35
C LEU A 49 6.54 40.40 -5.58
N HIS A 50 5.66 39.79 -6.37
CA HIS A 50 5.73 38.37 -6.71
C HIS A 50 7.05 38.03 -7.41
N ASN A 51 7.45 38.86 -8.38
CA ASN A 51 8.72 38.74 -9.10
C ASN A 51 9.95 38.93 -8.20
N LYS A 52 9.83 39.57 -7.03
CA LYS A 52 10.89 39.68 -6.02
C LYS A 52 10.87 38.55 -4.99
N ILE A 53 9.68 38.17 -4.52
CA ILE A 53 9.51 37.13 -3.48
C ILE A 53 9.95 35.77 -3.99
N ILE A 54 9.61 35.41 -5.25
CA ILE A 54 9.99 34.10 -5.80
C ILE A 54 11.51 33.87 -5.77
N PRO A 55 12.37 34.75 -6.35
CA PRO A 55 13.81 34.52 -6.34
C PRO A 55 14.41 34.60 -4.94
N ASP A 56 13.91 35.48 -4.06
CA ASP A 56 14.39 35.58 -2.67
C ASP A 56 14.02 34.33 -1.85
N ALA A 57 12.79 33.82 -2.01
CA ALA A 57 12.34 32.58 -1.39
C ALA A 57 13.11 31.37 -1.91
N LEU A 58 13.37 31.31 -3.23
CA LEU A 58 14.19 30.27 -3.84
C LEU A 58 15.64 30.33 -3.35
N GLY A 59 16.22 31.53 -3.26
CA GLY A 59 17.56 31.76 -2.71
C GLY A 59 17.67 31.32 -1.25
N THR A 60 16.69 31.69 -0.43
CA THR A 60 16.61 31.30 0.99
C THR A 60 16.46 29.78 1.14
N ALA A 61 15.55 29.16 0.36
CA ALA A 61 15.36 27.72 0.36
C ALA A 61 16.63 26.97 -0.05
N ASN A 62 17.34 27.45 -1.07
CA ASN A 62 18.62 26.88 -1.50
C ASN A 62 19.72 27.01 -0.44
N ALA A 63 19.79 28.16 0.25
CA ALA A 63 20.74 28.37 1.33
C ALA A 63 20.47 27.44 2.52
N LEU A 64 19.20 27.30 2.92
CA LEU A 64 18.77 26.36 3.96
C LEU A 64 19.05 24.91 3.56
N LEU A 65 18.80 24.54 2.31
CA LEU A 65 19.08 23.21 1.78
C LEU A 65 20.59 22.91 1.78
N ALA A 66 21.43 23.88 1.40
CA ALA A 66 22.88 23.73 1.43
C ALA A 66 23.41 23.56 2.86
N PHE A 67 22.88 24.34 3.81
CA PHE A 67 23.18 24.21 5.23
C PHE A 67 22.76 22.83 5.76
N ALA A 68 21.53 22.39 5.47
CA ALA A 68 21.04 21.07 5.88
C ALA A 68 21.90 19.93 5.32
N LYS A 69 22.29 19.99 4.03
CA LYS A 69 23.20 19.01 3.42
C LYS A 69 24.54 18.93 4.16
N HIS A 70 25.15 20.09 4.44
CA HIS A 70 26.41 20.17 5.17
C HIS A 70 26.30 19.51 6.55
N ASP A 71 25.33 19.94 7.35
CA ASP A 71 25.16 19.49 8.74
C ASP A 71 24.77 18.01 8.82
N CYS A 72 23.89 17.53 7.92
CA CYS A 72 23.53 16.12 7.85
C CYS A 72 24.75 15.25 7.50
N VAL A 73 25.56 15.64 6.51
CA VAL A 73 26.76 14.88 6.12
C VAL A 73 27.78 14.88 7.25
N GLU A 74 27.99 16.02 7.92
CA GLU A 74 28.90 16.12 9.06
C GLU A 74 28.47 15.17 10.20
N LEU A 75 27.18 15.17 10.53
CA LEU A 75 26.63 14.24 11.52
C LEU A 75 26.79 12.78 11.09
N CYS A 76 26.46 12.45 9.84
CA CYS A 76 26.58 11.10 9.30
C CYS A 76 28.02 10.60 9.33
N ASN A 77 29.00 11.45 9.00
CA ASN A 77 30.42 11.11 9.10
C ASN A 77 30.84 10.85 10.54
N LYS A 78 30.40 11.68 11.51
CA LYS A 78 30.67 11.46 12.93
C LYS A 78 30.09 10.12 13.42
N VAL A 79 28.87 9.80 13.03
CA VAL A 79 28.23 8.50 13.35
C VAL A 79 29.02 7.35 12.71
N TYR A 80 29.42 7.50 11.45
CA TYR A 80 30.19 6.50 10.70
C TYR A 80 31.53 6.18 11.37
N GLU A 81 32.24 7.20 11.83
CA GLU A 81 33.56 7.06 12.45
C GLU A 81 33.51 6.63 13.92
N ALA A 82 32.49 7.08 14.66
CA ALA A 82 32.40 6.81 16.10
C ALA A 82 31.88 5.41 16.44
N PHE A 83 30.96 4.86 15.64
CA PHE A 83 30.28 3.62 15.96
C PHE A 83 30.75 2.47 15.07
N PRO A 84 30.87 1.23 15.60
CA PRO A 84 31.12 0.06 14.78
C PRO A 84 29.89 -0.30 13.92
N ARG A 85 30.10 -1.13 12.89
CA ARG A 85 29.07 -1.48 11.88
C ARG A 85 27.77 -2.00 12.50
N GLU A 86 27.87 -2.79 13.56
CA GLU A 86 26.73 -3.42 14.23
C GLU A 86 25.82 -2.39 14.90
N VAL A 87 26.40 -1.37 15.53
CA VAL A 87 25.63 -0.26 16.13
C VAL A 87 25.00 0.60 15.05
N ARG A 88 25.71 0.83 13.94
CA ARG A 88 25.16 1.55 12.79
C ARG A 88 23.99 0.81 12.16
N ASP A 89 24.07 -0.52 12.05
CA ASP A 89 22.96 -1.36 11.57
C ASP A 89 21.69 -1.20 12.45
N ILE A 90 21.82 -1.04 13.77
CA ILE A 90 20.67 -0.73 14.65
C ILE A 90 20.07 0.64 14.29
N ILE A 91 20.91 1.66 14.10
CA ILE A 91 20.47 3.01 13.68
C ILE A 91 19.76 2.95 12.33
N TYR A 92 20.31 2.23 11.36
CA TYR A 92 19.70 2.05 10.03
C TYR A 92 18.34 1.36 10.12
N GLY A 93 18.21 0.36 11.00
CA GLY A 93 16.93 -0.31 11.27
C GLY A 93 15.84 0.66 11.74
N HIS A 94 16.20 1.67 12.55
CA HIS A 94 15.28 2.72 12.99
C HIS A 94 14.96 3.76 11.90
N ILE A 95 15.94 4.14 11.08
CA ILE A 95 15.74 5.11 9.97
C ILE A 95 14.83 4.51 8.91
N ILE A 96 15.21 3.32 8.43
CA ILE A 96 14.48 2.62 7.39
C ILE A 96 13.16 2.10 7.96
N GLY A 97 13.08 1.77 9.25
CA GLY A 97 11.89 1.16 9.84
C GLY A 97 11.59 -0.19 9.20
N CYS A 98 12.60 -1.06 9.15
CA CYS A 98 12.61 -2.35 8.44
C CYS A 98 11.30 -3.14 8.66
N LYS A 99 10.51 -3.23 7.60
CA LYS A 99 9.16 -3.83 7.59
C LYS A 99 9.03 -4.77 6.39
N LYS A 100 7.83 -5.35 6.26
CA LYS A 100 7.39 -6.03 5.05
C LYS A 100 7.36 -5.01 3.89
N VAL A 101 8.13 -5.26 2.84
CA VAL A 101 8.16 -4.42 1.63
C VAL A 101 7.36 -5.15 0.56
N HIS A 102 6.27 -4.55 0.11
CA HIS A 102 5.43 -5.13 -0.93
C HIS A 102 5.94 -4.73 -2.30
N ILE A 103 6.34 -5.70 -3.10
CA ILE A 103 6.69 -5.54 -4.50
C ILE A 103 5.44 -5.86 -5.31
N ILE A 104 4.71 -4.80 -5.68
CA ILE A 104 3.45 -4.85 -6.41
C ILE A 104 3.63 -4.08 -7.72
N ARG A 105 3.05 -4.62 -8.80
CA ARG A 105 2.87 -3.89 -10.05
C ARG A 105 1.51 -3.21 -9.97
N GLU A 106 1.46 -2.01 -9.43
CA GLU A 106 0.21 -1.26 -9.35
C GLU A 106 -0.26 -0.97 -10.78
N LEU A 107 -1.42 -1.51 -11.16
CA LEU A 107 -2.05 -1.25 -12.45
C LEU A 107 -2.62 0.17 -12.55
N TRP A 108 -2.75 0.87 -11.41
CA TRP A 108 -3.41 2.16 -11.31
C TRP A 108 -2.52 3.29 -10.79
N SER A 109 -1.30 3.00 -10.37
CA SER A 109 -0.32 3.99 -9.94
C SER A 109 0.80 4.09 -10.96
N ASN A 110 1.30 5.30 -11.16
CA ASN A 110 2.41 5.57 -12.08
C ASN A 110 3.78 5.22 -11.46
N THR A 111 3.82 4.67 -10.24
CA THR A 111 5.06 4.42 -9.51
C THR A 111 5.14 2.93 -9.14
N ASP A 112 6.00 2.18 -9.82
CA ASP A 112 6.32 0.79 -9.48
C ASP A 112 7.62 0.74 -8.67
N TYR A 113 7.89 -0.39 -8.01
CA TYR A 113 9.11 -0.57 -7.18
C TYR A 113 10.39 -0.11 -7.89
N PHE A 114 10.44 -0.30 -9.21
CA PHE A 114 11.61 -0.06 -10.03
C PHE A 114 11.73 1.37 -10.56
N SER A 115 10.63 2.12 -10.59
CA SER A 115 10.60 3.50 -11.10
C SER A 115 10.69 4.57 -10.01
N SER A 116 10.46 4.22 -8.74
CA SER A 116 10.58 5.21 -7.66
C SER A 116 12.02 5.51 -7.27
N THR A 117 12.18 6.74 -6.77
CA THR A 117 13.40 7.23 -6.14
C THR A 117 13.27 7.37 -4.62
N SER A 118 12.11 7.00 -4.06
CA SER A 118 11.80 7.07 -2.63
C SER A 118 11.16 5.78 -2.14
N GLU A 119 11.64 5.29 -1.00
CA GLU A 119 11.06 4.15 -0.30
C GLU A 119 9.70 4.52 0.29
N THR A 120 9.59 5.73 0.85
CA THR A 120 8.39 6.20 1.51
C THR A 120 7.21 6.37 0.55
N GLN A 121 7.48 6.74 -0.71
CA GLN A 121 6.48 6.72 -1.77
C GLN A 121 5.80 5.35 -1.91
N PHE A 122 6.54 4.24 -1.74
CA PHE A 122 5.96 2.90 -1.76
C PHE A 122 5.24 2.51 -0.48
N ARG A 123 5.70 3.00 0.66
CA ARG A 123 5.13 2.60 1.95
C ARG A 123 3.82 3.29 2.25
N LEU A 124 3.71 4.56 1.89
CA LEU A 124 2.57 5.40 2.28
C LEU A 124 1.59 5.66 1.13
N CYS A 125 1.90 5.22 -0.09
CA CYS A 125 1.08 5.48 -1.30
C CYS A 125 0.64 6.96 -1.39
N SER A 126 1.46 7.88 -0.87
CA SER A 126 1.14 9.31 -0.80
C SER A 126 2.22 10.10 -1.54
N PRO A 127 1.83 10.97 -2.50
CA PRO A 127 2.76 11.82 -3.21
C PRO A 127 3.29 13.00 -2.36
N GLU A 128 2.70 13.23 -1.18
CA GLU A 128 2.98 14.39 -0.32
C GLU A 128 4.08 14.14 0.70
N VAL A 129 4.69 12.96 0.71
CA VAL A 129 5.71 12.64 1.72
C VAL A 129 7.05 13.25 1.34
N ASP A 130 7.64 13.99 2.29
CA ASP A 130 8.97 14.57 2.18
C ASP A 130 9.95 13.55 1.61
N ALA A 131 10.75 14.00 0.62
CA ALA A 131 11.73 13.14 -0.02
C ALA A 131 12.64 12.51 1.03
N ASP A 132 12.84 11.19 0.94
CA ASP A 132 13.72 10.42 1.81
C ASP A 132 15.18 10.89 1.66
N HIS A 133 15.55 11.94 2.39
CA HIS A 133 16.88 12.56 2.29
C HIS A 133 17.99 11.57 2.65
N TRP A 134 17.69 10.51 3.40
CA TRP A 134 18.66 9.45 3.70
C TRP A 134 19.05 8.59 2.48
N TRP A 135 18.27 8.60 1.39
CA TRP A 135 18.62 7.98 0.11
C TRP A 135 19.38 8.93 -0.83
N LYS A 136 19.75 10.12 -0.36
CA LYS A 136 20.50 11.10 -1.14
C LYS A 136 21.96 11.22 -0.64
N PRO A 137 22.97 10.93 -1.48
CA PRO A 137 24.36 10.95 -1.05
C PRO A 137 24.84 12.33 -0.58
N GLU A 138 24.21 13.42 -1.03
CA GLU A 138 24.52 14.77 -0.59
C GLU A 138 24.05 15.13 0.83
N PHE A 139 23.26 14.27 1.48
CA PHE A 139 22.86 14.42 2.90
C PHE A 139 23.55 13.42 3.81
N VAL A 140 23.88 12.22 3.32
CA VAL A 140 24.39 11.12 4.16
C VAL A 140 25.86 10.79 3.89
N GLY A 141 26.36 11.12 2.71
CA GLY A 141 27.68 10.70 2.24
C GLY A 141 27.67 9.28 1.64
N ALA A 142 28.53 9.07 0.65
CA ALA A 142 28.56 7.85 -0.18
C ALA A 142 28.83 6.54 0.60
N LYS A 143 29.59 6.60 1.71
CA LYS A 143 29.89 5.40 2.52
C LYS A 143 28.69 4.95 3.33
N MET A 144 28.09 5.89 4.07
CA MET A 144 26.97 5.59 4.96
C MET A 144 25.71 5.24 4.17
N ILE A 145 25.44 5.90 3.04
CA ILE A 145 24.29 5.58 2.20
C ILE A 145 24.36 4.17 1.60
N ARG A 146 25.54 3.73 1.16
CA ARG A 146 25.76 2.35 0.72
C ARG A 146 25.46 1.38 1.87
N GLU A 147 25.96 1.68 3.07
CA GLU A 147 25.73 0.88 4.27
C GLU A 147 24.25 0.77 4.66
N ILE A 148 23.48 1.84 4.49
CA ILE A 148 22.01 1.89 4.63
C ILE A 148 21.36 0.99 3.58
N GLY A 149 21.75 1.10 2.31
CA GLY A 149 21.23 0.26 1.23
C GLY A 149 21.47 -1.23 1.45
N GLU A 150 22.68 -1.60 1.87
CA GLU A 150 23.00 -2.99 2.24
C GLU A 150 22.14 -3.49 3.40
N HIS A 151 21.94 -2.64 4.41
CA HIS A 151 21.09 -2.95 5.56
C HIS A 151 19.64 -3.14 5.15
N TYR A 152 19.10 -2.26 4.30
CA TYR A 152 17.74 -2.34 3.78
C TYR A 152 17.44 -3.71 3.16
N TYR A 153 18.28 -4.18 2.25
CA TYR A 153 18.08 -5.50 1.63
C TYR A 153 18.27 -6.66 2.63
N ARG A 154 19.15 -6.49 3.61
CA ARG A 154 19.43 -7.53 4.62
C ARG A 154 18.32 -7.64 5.67
N ALA A 155 17.71 -6.54 6.08
CA ALA A 155 16.75 -6.51 7.18
C ALA A 155 15.29 -6.54 6.72
N SER A 156 15.00 -6.15 5.48
CA SER A 156 13.64 -6.13 4.94
C SER A 156 13.15 -7.52 4.55
N HIS A 157 11.83 -7.71 4.64
CA HIS A 157 11.13 -8.89 4.14
C HIS A 157 10.33 -8.53 2.90
N PHE A 158 10.80 -8.96 1.72
CA PHE A 158 10.21 -8.56 0.45
C PHE A 158 9.08 -9.52 0.03
N GLN A 159 7.85 -9.04 -0.07
CA GLN A 159 6.71 -9.81 -0.55
C GLN A 159 6.41 -9.48 -2.01
N PHE A 160 6.46 -10.50 -2.87
CA PHE A 160 6.15 -10.40 -4.29
C PHE A 160 4.71 -10.84 -4.53
N ASN A 161 3.87 -9.91 -4.97
CA ASN A 161 2.54 -10.18 -5.53
C ASN A 161 2.51 -9.74 -7.01
N VAL A 162 3.50 -10.20 -7.77
CA VAL A 162 3.73 -9.85 -9.17
C VAL A 162 4.09 -11.10 -9.95
N GLU A 163 4.22 -10.95 -11.26
CA GLU A 163 4.80 -12.00 -12.10
C GLU A 163 6.20 -12.36 -11.62
N LEU A 164 6.49 -13.67 -11.57
CA LEU A 164 7.77 -14.18 -11.06
C LEU A 164 8.98 -13.69 -11.87
N SER A 165 8.77 -13.24 -13.12
CA SER A 165 9.78 -12.57 -13.94
C SER A 165 10.38 -11.32 -13.28
N GLU A 166 9.61 -10.59 -12.47
CA GLU A 166 10.09 -9.40 -11.75
C GLU A 166 11.15 -9.75 -10.69
N LEU A 167 11.21 -11.01 -10.22
CA LEU A 167 12.27 -11.46 -9.31
C LEU A 167 13.65 -11.40 -9.97
N ALA A 168 13.74 -11.68 -11.28
CA ALA A 168 15.00 -11.58 -12.00
C ALA A 168 15.48 -10.12 -12.04
N LYS A 169 14.57 -9.20 -12.35
CA LYS A 169 14.83 -7.75 -12.33
C LYS A 169 15.23 -7.29 -10.93
N PHE A 170 14.46 -7.65 -9.90
CA PHE A 170 14.76 -7.30 -8.50
C PHE A 170 16.16 -7.75 -8.03
N ARG A 171 16.62 -8.93 -8.45
CA ARG A 171 17.96 -9.42 -8.08
C ARG A 171 19.10 -8.66 -8.76
N ALA A 172 18.85 -8.14 -9.96
CA ALA A 172 19.86 -7.53 -10.81
C ALA A 172 19.85 -5.99 -10.79
N THR A 173 18.73 -5.37 -10.43
CA THR A 173 18.56 -3.92 -10.45
C THR A 173 18.99 -3.30 -9.13
N ASP A 174 20.07 -2.53 -9.17
CA ASP A 174 20.45 -1.62 -8.10
C ASP A 174 19.51 -0.41 -8.07
N GLN A 175 18.40 -0.54 -7.33
CA GLN A 175 17.31 0.43 -7.33
C GLN A 175 17.77 1.85 -7.00
N PHE A 176 18.76 1.95 -6.13
CA PHE A 176 19.23 3.23 -5.62
C PHE A 176 20.58 3.64 -6.22
N ASN A 177 21.10 2.86 -7.18
CA ASN A 177 22.35 3.13 -7.88
C ASN A 177 23.55 3.33 -6.94
N PHE A 178 23.68 2.47 -5.92
CA PHE A 178 24.78 2.48 -4.94
C PHE A 178 26.00 1.63 -5.34
N GLY A 179 25.98 1.04 -6.52
CA GLY A 179 27.04 0.21 -7.08
C GLY A 179 27.06 -1.22 -6.54
N PHE A 180 25.92 -1.79 -6.13
CA PHE A 180 25.85 -3.17 -5.67
C PHE A 180 24.62 -3.93 -6.14
N LEU A 181 24.71 -5.25 -6.22
CA LEU A 181 23.57 -6.10 -6.59
C LEU A 181 22.76 -6.52 -5.34
N PRO A 182 21.44 -6.29 -5.30
CA PRO A 182 20.59 -6.65 -4.16
C PRO A 182 20.66 -8.11 -3.74
N VAL A 183 20.84 -9.01 -4.71
CA VAL A 183 20.87 -10.47 -4.52
C VAL A 183 21.88 -10.94 -3.46
N TYR A 184 22.96 -10.17 -3.24
CA TYR A 184 23.98 -10.49 -2.24
C TYR A 184 23.61 -10.10 -0.81
N PHE A 185 22.55 -9.32 -0.63
CA PHE A 185 22.15 -8.79 0.67
C PHE A 185 20.79 -9.33 1.12
N ILE A 186 19.91 -9.65 0.17
CA ILE A 186 18.56 -10.16 0.45
C ILE A 186 18.60 -11.36 1.39
N SER A 187 17.96 -11.22 2.55
CA SER A 187 17.88 -12.27 3.58
C SER A 187 16.55 -13.00 3.57
N SER A 188 15.47 -12.35 3.15
CA SER A 188 14.12 -12.90 3.23
C SER A 188 13.22 -12.40 2.09
N VAL A 189 12.59 -13.35 1.41
CA VAL A 189 11.58 -13.10 0.37
C VAL A 189 10.35 -13.96 0.63
N GLU A 190 9.18 -13.42 0.36
CA GLU A 190 7.90 -14.12 0.31
C GLU A 190 7.35 -13.97 -1.11
N ILE A 191 7.06 -15.09 -1.75
CA ILE A 191 6.56 -15.13 -3.12
C ILE A 191 5.15 -15.67 -3.09
N GLU A 192 4.21 -14.88 -3.60
CA GLU A 192 2.82 -15.29 -3.74
C GLU A 192 2.59 -16.02 -5.06
N VAL A 193 2.05 -17.23 -4.98
CA VAL A 193 1.66 -18.04 -6.14
C VAL A 193 0.16 -18.23 -6.09
N ASN A 194 -0.56 -17.57 -7.01
CA ASN A 194 -1.99 -17.78 -7.16
C ASN A 194 -2.25 -19.11 -7.90
N CYS A 195 -2.51 -20.17 -7.15
CA CYS A 195 -2.81 -21.51 -7.65
C CYS A 195 -4.04 -21.55 -8.55
N GLY A 196 -4.98 -20.61 -8.42
CA GLY A 196 -6.14 -20.49 -9.31
C GLY A 196 -5.79 -20.13 -10.76
N LYS A 197 -4.56 -19.69 -11.03
CA LYS A 197 -4.06 -19.39 -12.38
C LYS A 197 -3.56 -20.62 -13.13
N TYR A 198 -3.36 -21.76 -12.47
CA TYR A 198 -2.76 -22.95 -13.07
C TYR A 198 -3.70 -24.16 -13.00
N LYS A 199 -3.53 -25.09 -13.94
CA LYS A 199 -4.21 -26.39 -13.94
C LYS A 199 -3.30 -27.43 -13.30
N PHE A 200 -3.77 -28.05 -12.23
CA PHE A 200 -3.07 -29.14 -11.55
C PHE A 200 -3.73 -30.46 -11.89
N GLN A 201 -2.94 -31.42 -12.36
CA GLN A 201 -3.45 -32.76 -12.64
C GLN A 201 -3.67 -33.53 -11.32
N PRO A 202 -4.71 -34.38 -11.23
CA PRO A 202 -4.86 -35.28 -10.10
C PRO A 202 -3.66 -36.21 -9.95
N ILE A 203 -3.04 -36.21 -8.78
CA ILE A 203 -1.96 -37.13 -8.44
C ILE A 203 -2.62 -38.49 -8.17
N GLY A 204 -2.56 -39.38 -9.17
CA GLY A 204 -3.02 -40.76 -9.03
C GLY A 204 -4.43 -41.05 -9.53
N SER A 205 -4.94 -40.36 -10.56
CA SER A 205 -6.21 -40.78 -11.19
C SER A 205 -6.05 -42.15 -11.88
N ALA A 206 -6.28 -43.21 -11.11
CA ALA A 206 -7.16 -44.28 -11.58
C ALA A 206 -8.43 -43.61 -12.11
N LYS A 207 -8.93 -44.09 -13.25
CA LYS A 207 -9.75 -43.36 -14.23
C LYS A 207 -11.13 -42.86 -13.77
N ASP A 208 -11.47 -42.90 -12.48
CA ASP A 208 -12.85 -42.88 -12.02
C ASP A 208 -13.35 -41.52 -11.46
N ASP A 209 -12.47 -40.56 -11.16
CA ASP A 209 -12.86 -39.25 -10.57
C ASP A 209 -12.90 -38.07 -11.56
N ALA A 210 -12.78 -38.32 -12.87
CA ALA A 210 -12.70 -37.26 -13.89
C ALA A 210 -13.98 -36.41 -14.03
N SER A 211 -15.13 -36.86 -13.52
CA SER A 211 -16.44 -36.21 -13.76
C SER A 211 -16.70 -34.98 -12.90
N VAL A 212 -16.10 -34.89 -11.71
CA VAL A 212 -16.35 -33.77 -10.76
C VAL A 212 -15.59 -32.51 -11.18
N ASP A 213 -14.42 -32.67 -11.80
CA ASP A 213 -13.54 -31.55 -12.19
C ASP A 213 -14.07 -30.80 -13.43
N GLU A 214 -14.68 -31.53 -14.37
CA GLU A 214 -15.22 -30.94 -15.60
C GLU A 214 -16.39 -29.99 -15.33
N HIS A 215 -17.20 -30.25 -14.30
CA HIS A 215 -18.31 -29.38 -13.92
C HIS A 215 -17.83 -28.06 -13.27
N GLN A 216 -16.81 -28.11 -12.41
CA GLN A 216 -16.20 -26.91 -11.84
C GLN A 216 -15.52 -26.04 -12.92
N ASP A 217 -14.86 -26.68 -13.89
CA ASP A 217 -14.24 -25.97 -15.01
C ASP A 217 -15.27 -25.30 -15.93
N GLN A 218 -16.44 -25.91 -16.15
CA GLN A 218 -17.53 -25.28 -16.89
C GLN A 218 -18.11 -24.07 -16.16
N LEU A 219 -18.25 -24.11 -14.84
CA LEU A 219 -18.69 -22.97 -14.03
C LEU A 219 -17.67 -21.82 -14.07
N ARG A 220 -16.37 -22.13 -13.99
CA ARG A 220 -15.29 -21.14 -14.15
C ARG A 220 -15.31 -20.43 -15.50
N ARG A 221 -15.64 -21.14 -16.59
CA ARG A 221 -15.74 -20.54 -17.94
C ARG A 221 -16.90 -19.55 -18.08
N LYS A 222 -17.98 -19.70 -17.30
CA LYS A 222 -19.15 -18.81 -17.39
C LYS A 222 -19.00 -17.50 -16.61
N LEU A 223 -18.17 -17.46 -15.55
CA LEU A 223 -18.05 -16.28 -14.68
C LEU A 223 -16.96 -15.28 -15.05
N LYS A 224 -15.93 -15.66 -15.84
CA LYS A 224 -14.83 -14.76 -16.19
C LYS A 224 -15.03 -14.13 -17.57
N SER A 225 -15.85 -13.06 -17.66
CA SER A 225 -16.06 -12.33 -18.93
C SER A 225 -15.13 -11.13 -19.13
N SER A 226 -14.31 -10.73 -18.14
CA SER A 226 -13.49 -9.52 -18.22
C SER A 226 -11.98 -9.74 -18.37
N ASP A 227 -11.45 -10.90 -17.96
CA ASP A 227 -10.02 -11.22 -18.12
C ASP A 227 -9.87 -12.62 -18.76
N ARG A 228 -9.56 -12.64 -20.05
CA ARG A 228 -9.60 -13.83 -20.93
C ARG A 228 -8.35 -14.70 -20.85
N SER A 229 -7.50 -14.55 -19.84
CA SER A 229 -6.33 -15.43 -19.72
C SER A 229 -6.78 -16.87 -19.41
N TYR A 230 -6.51 -17.78 -20.36
CA TYR A 230 -6.71 -19.21 -20.13
C TYR A 230 -5.83 -19.65 -18.95
N PRO A 231 -6.32 -20.56 -18.08
CA PRO A 231 -5.50 -21.08 -17.00
C PRO A 231 -4.24 -21.72 -17.58
N LYS A 232 -3.09 -21.36 -17.00
CA LYS A 232 -1.77 -21.86 -17.38
C LYS A 232 -1.63 -23.34 -17.03
N THR A 233 -0.71 -24.02 -17.70
CA THR A 233 -0.39 -25.42 -17.41
C THR A 233 0.46 -25.54 -16.14
N GLN A 234 0.63 -26.76 -15.64
CA GLN A 234 1.54 -27.04 -14.53
C GLN A 234 3.00 -26.82 -14.95
N GLU A 235 3.33 -27.08 -16.21
CA GLU A 235 4.64 -26.87 -16.81
C GLU A 235 5.01 -25.37 -16.82
N ASP A 236 4.05 -24.50 -17.12
CA ASP A 236 4.23 -23.05 -17.04
C ASP A 236 4.60 -22.61 -15.61
N LEU A 237 3.98 -23.20 -14.58
CA LEU A 237 4.32 -22.93 -13.20
C LEU A 237 5.80 -23.29 -12.91
N PHE A 238 6.28 -24.44 -13.40
CA PHE A 238 7.68 -24.80 -13.21
C PHE A 238 8.64 -23.81 -13.84
N VAL A 239 8.36 -23.36 -15.07
CA VAL A 239 9.16 -22.33 -15.75
C VAL A 239 9.20 -21.04 -14.94
N GLU A 240 8.07 -20.63 -14.37
CA GLU A 240 8.03 -19.41 -13.54
C GLU A 240 8.73 -19.59 -12.19
N LEU A 241 8.65 -20.78 -11.58
CA LEU A 241 9.37 -21.08 -10.34
C LEU A 241 10.89 -21.11 -10.53
N GLU A 242 11.41 -21.25 -11.76
CA GLU A 242 12.85 -21.12 -12.01
C GLU A 242 13.40 -19.72 -11.66
N TYR A 243 12.56 -18.68 -11.65
CA TYR A 243 12.98 -17.33 -11.25
C TYR A 243 13.34 -17.22 -9.76
N LEU A 244 12.99 -18.22 -8.94
CA LEU A 244 13.40 -18.32 -7.54
C LEU A 244 14.89 -18.67 -7.38
N PHE A 245 15.54 -19.25 -8.40
CA PHE A 245 16.94 -19.63 -8.30
C PHE A 245 17.87 -18.45 -8.53
N GLY A 246 18.94 -18.40 -7.74
CA GLY A 246 20.02 -17.42 -7.83
C GLY A 246 20.00 -16.36 -6.73
N PHE A 247 19.16 -16.51 -5.70
CA PHE A 247 19.45 -15.90 -4.40
C PHE A 247 20.69 -16.51 -3.76
N ARG A 248 21.31 -15.76 -2.85
CA ARG A 248 22.49 -16.24 -2.12
C ARG A 248 22.16 -17.39 -1.15
N PRO A 249 23.14 -18.23 -0.81
CA PRO A 249 23.03 -19.16 0.30
C PRO A 249 22.55 -18.47 1.59
N GLY A 250 21.64 -19.12 2.32
CA GLY A 250 21.05 -18.65 3.57
C GLY A 250 19.79 -17.80 3.42
N THR A 251 19.47 -17.31 2.20
CA THR A 251 18.23 -16.56 1.95
C THR A 251 17.01 -17.39 2.32
N GLY A 252 16.11 -16.81 3.11
CA GLY A 252 14.82 -17.38 3.47
C GLY A 252 13.78 -17.11 2.39
N ILE A 253 13.28 -18.14 1.73
CA ILE A 253 12.27 -18.08 0.68
C ILE A 253 10.99 -18.70 1.22
N THR A 254 9.95 -17.87 1.39
CA THR A 254 8.60 -18.33 1.74
C THR A 254 7.77 -18.39 0.47
N LEU A 255 7.25 -19.55 0.11
CA LEU A 255 6.27 -19.67 -0.98
C LEU A 255 4.87 -19.67 -0.39
N ARG A 256 4.15 -18.56 -0.61
CA ARG A 256 2.77 -18.36 -0.20
C ARG A 256 1.86 -18.84 -1.33
N LEU A 257 1.25 -20.01 -1.15
CA LEU A 257 0.25 -20.53 -2.07
C LEU A 257 -1.09 -19.90 -1.74
N MET A 258 -1.73 -19.30 -2.74
CA MET A 258 -3.02 -18.64 -2.61
C MET A 258 -4.00 -19.25 -3.61
N GLN A 259 -5.24 -19.43 -3.18
CA GLN A 259 -6.34 -19.73 -4.08
C GLN A 259 -7.39 -18.64 -3.93
N THR A 260 -7.65 -17.91 -5.01
CA THR A 260 -8.75 -16.96 -5.07
C THR A 260 -10.04 -17.74 -4.86
N CYS A 261 -10.75 -17.46 -3.77
CA CYS A 261 -12.06 -18.05 -3.53
C CYS A 261 -13.03 -17.50 -4.56
N ASN A 262 -13.37 -18.31 -5.58
CA ASN A 262 -14.57 -18.04 -6.35
C ASN A 262 -15.74 -18.09 -5.35
N GLN A 263 -16.61 -17.08 -5.37
CA GLN A 263 -17.58 -16.69 -4.33
C GLN A 263 -18.58 -17.77 -3.83
N THR A 264 -18.41 -19.04 -4.18
CA THR A 264 -19.31 -20.12 -3.81
C THR A 264 -18.60 -21.23 -3.02
N LEU A 265 -18.79 -21.18 -1.69
CA LEU A 265 -18.98 -22.33 -0.78
C LEU A 265 -17.75 -23.14 -0.30
N THR A 266 -16.51 -22.84 -0.69
CA THR A 266 -15.35 -23.53 -0.09
C THR A 266 -14.85 -22.80 1.16
N THR A 267 -14.76 -23.53 2.28
CA THR A 267 -14.16 -22.99 3.52
C THR A 267 -12.65 -22.81 3.33
N ARG A 268 -12.04 -21.91 4.11
CA ARG A 268 -10.57 -21.68 4.12
C ARG A 268 -9.79 -22.98 4.23
N LEU A 269 -10.15 -23.82 5.19
CA LEU A 269 -9.49 -25.11 5.44
C LEU A 269 -9.60 -26.05 4.23
N LYS A 270 -10.75 -26.09 3.53
CA LYS A 270 -10.90 -26.89 2.30
C LYS A 270 -9.97 -26.41 1.17
N ASN A 271 -9.77 -25.09 1.04
CA ASN A 271 -8.82 -24.56 0.06
C ASN A 271 -7.37 -24.91 0.43
N GLN A 272 -7.00 -24.79 1.71
CA GLN A 272 -5.68 -25.20 2.19
C GLN A 272 -5.45 -26.71 2.02
N GLU A 273 -6.45 -27.54 2.32
CA GLU A 273 -6.41 -28.99 2.09
C GLU A 273 -6.22 -29.33 0.62
N TRP A 274 -6.95 -28.65 -0.27
CA TRP A 274 -6.77 -28.81 -1.72
C TRP A 274 -5.35 -28.45 -2.15
N MET A 275 -4.80 -27.32 -1.69
CA MET A 275 -3.42 -26.93 -2.00
C MET A 275 -2.42 -27.95 -1.45
N CYS A 276 -2.62 -28.41 -0.22
CA CYS A 276 -1.77 -29.42 0.42
C CYS A 276 -1.76 -30.74 -0.37
N ARG A 277 -2.93 -31.18 -0.89
CA ARG A 277 -3.03 -32.45 -1.63
C ARG A 277 -2.61 -32.34 -3.10
N ARG A 278 -2.86 -31.21 -3.75
CA ARG A 278 -2.72 -31.09 -5.22
C ARG A 278 -1.53 -30.24 -5.65
N VAL A 279 -1.23 -29.17 -4.93
CA VAL A 279 -0.19 -28.21 -5.33
C VAL A 279 1.14 -28.51 -4.66
N VAL A 280 1.14 -28.82 -3.36
CA VAL A 280 2.38 -29.09 -2.61
C VAL A 280 3.24 -30.19 -3.24
N PRO A 281 2.70 -31.36 -3.65
CA PRO A 281 3.54 -32.40 -4.26
C PRO A 281 4.18 -31.96 -5.58
N VAL A 282 3.51 -31.07 -6.33
CA VAL A 282 4.00 -30.54 -7.59
C VAL A 282 5.18 -29.60 -7.37
N ILE A 283 5.10 -28.70 -6.38
CA ILE A 283 6.15 -27.71 -6.13
C ILE A 283 7.27 -28.22 -5.22
N PHE A 284 7.04 -29.31 -4.49
CA PHE A 284 8.01 -29.85 -3.52
C PHE A 284 9.40 -30.13 -4.12
N PRO A 285 9.54 -30.69 -5.34
CA PRO A 285 10.84 -30.82 -5.99
C PRO A 285 11.61 -29.50 -6.15
N VAL A 286 10.91 -28.37 -6.37
CA VAL A 286 11.54 -27.04 -6.43
C VAL A 286 12.04 -26.61 -5.06
N LEU A 287 11.27 -26.84 -3.99
CA LEU A 287 11.70 -26.56 -2.62
C LEU A 287 12.97 -27.32 -2.25
N GLN A 288 13.06 -28.58 -2.67
CA GLN A 288 14.22 -29.42 -2.43
C GLN A 288 15.44 -28.89 -3.19
N ARG A 289 15.28 -28.55 -4.49
CA ARG A 289 16.36 -27.93 -5.27
C ARG A 289 16.84 -26.60 -4.66
N LEU A 290 15.94 -25.77 -4.13
CA LEU A 290 16.31 -24.52 -3.46
C LEU A 290 17.03 -24.79 -2.12
N LYS A 291 16.64 -25.83 -1.38
CA LYS A 291 17.36 -26.28 -0.19
C LYS A 291 18.77 -26.75 -0.55
N ASP A 292 18.93 -27.43 -1.68
CA ASP A 292 20.24 -27.90 -2.16
C ASP A 292 21.18 -26.75 -2.57
N THR A 293 20.64 -25.57 -2.91
CA THR A 293 21.42 -24.32 -3.07
C THR A 293 21.69 -23.60 -1.76
N ASN A 294 21.44 -24.26 -0.62
CA ASN A 294 21.57 -23.75 0.73
C ASN A 294 20.64 -22.57 1.05
N CYS A 295 19.52 -22.43 0.33
CA CYS A 295 18.45 -21.52 0.75
C CYS A 295 17.62 -22.17 1.87
N ARG A 296 16.98 -21.34 2.70
CA ARG A 296 15.97 -21.80 3.67
C ARG A 296 14.61 -21.64 3.02
N THR A 297 13.85 -22.70 2.84
CA THR A 297 12.53 -22.66 2.18
C THR A 297 11.41 -23.05 3.14
N ARG A 298 10.23 -22.45 3.00
CA ARG A 298 9.02 -22.90 3.68
C ARG A 298 7.78 -22.60 2.85
N LEU A 299 6.69 -23.29 3.14
CA LEU A 299 5.40 -23.08 2.53
C LEU A 299 4.45 -22.36 3.48
N LEU A 300 3.62 -21.50 2.90
CA LEU A 300 2.49 -20.89 3.57
C LEU A 300 1.25 -21.14 2.71
N LEU A 301 0.21 -21.73 3.30
CA LEU A 301 -1.05 -22.01 2.61
C LEU A 301 -2.09 -20.96 3.02
N GLY A 302 -2.32 -19.97 2.15
CA GLY A 302 -3.21 -18.85 2.41
C GLY A 302 -4.46 -18.86 1.54
N THR A 303 -5.45 -18.07 1.94
CA THR A 303 -6.63 -17.77 1.14
C THR A 303 -6.71 -16.28 0.90
N GLU A 304 -7.08 -15.89 -0.32
CA GLU A 304 -7.24 -14.48 -0.66
C GLU A 304 -8.46 -13.93 0.09
N ILE A 305 -8.25 -13.01 1.03
CA ILE A 305 -9.33 -12.33 1.74
C ILE A 305 -9.65 -11.08 0.94
N HIS A 306 -10.65 -11.18 0.07
CA HIS A 306 -11.21 -10.01 -0.61
C HIS A 306 -12.09 -9.23 0.38
N GLY A 307 -11.48 -8.40 1.21
CA GLY A 307 -12.21 -7.53 2.13
C GLY A 307 -11.27 -6.81 3.08
N TRP A 308 -11.19 -5.49 2.95
CA TRP A 308 -10.42 -4.61 3.85
C TRP A 308 -11.08 -4.42 5.22
N SER A 309 -12.23 -5.04 5.46
CA SER A 309 -13.05 -4.77 6.64
C SER A 309 -13.13 -6.03 7.52
N GLY A 310 -12.24 -6.09 8.51
CA GLY A 310 -12.31 -7.06 9.60
C GLY A 310 -11.04 -7.85 9.71
N GLU A 311 -10.31 -7.60 10.80
CA GLU A 311 -9.20 -8.42 11.31
C GLU A 311 -9.72 -9.83 11.66
N ASP A 312 -10.09 -10.62 10.67
CA ASP A 312 -10.34 -12.02 10.90
C ASP A 312 -8.96 -12.68 11.10
N TYR A 313 -8.64 -12.93 12.38
CA TYR A 313 -7.40 -13.44 12.99
C TYR A 313 -6.98 -14.85 12.51
N TYR A 314 -7.28 -15.20 11.28
CA TYR A 314 -7.04 -16.52 10.74
C TYR A 314 -5.59 -16.64 10.28
N MET A 315 -4.77 -17.29 11.11
CA MET A 315 -3.40 -17.61 10.77
C MET A 315 -3.35 -18.61 9.62
N PRO A 316 -2.60 -18.35 8.53
CA PRO A 316 -2.39 -19.34 7.49
C PRO A 316 -1.51 -20.48 8.01
N PHE A 317 -1.74 -21.71 7.52
CA PHE A 317 -0.82 -22.81 7.79
C PHE A 317 0.58 -22.43 7.27
N THR A 318 1.59 -22.60 8.11
CA THR A 318 2.98 -22.33 7.79
C THR A 318 3.81 -23.56 8.11
N SER A 319 4.49 -24.12 7.10
CA SER A 319 5.35 -25.28 7.31
C SER A 319 6.61 -24.90 8.10
N LYS A 320 7.25 -25.91 8.69
CA LYS A 320 8.63 -25.79 9.18
C LYS A 320 9.58 -25.39 8.03
N TRP A 321 10.72 -24.80 8.39
CA TRP A 321 11.78 -24.51 7.43
C TRP A 321 12.43 -25.80 6.91
N ASN A 322 12.72 -25.82 5.61
CA ASN A 322 13.39 -26.91 4.90
C ASN A 322 12.72 -28.28 5.11
N PRO A 323 11.40 -28.39 4.84
CA PRO A 323 10.65 -29.64 5.05
C PRO A 323 11.35 -30.82 4.37
N THR A 324 11.36 -31.97 5.03
CA THR A 324 12.13 -33.14 4.59
C THR A 324 11.41 -33.98 3.55
N SER A 325 10.07 -33.98 3.55
CA SER A 325 9.25 -34.71 2.60
C SER A 325 7.85 -34.10 2.49
N ILE A 326 7.07 -34.58 1.51
CA ILE A 326 5.66 -34.18 1.32
C ILE A 326 4.83 -34.67 2.52
N GLU A 327 5.12 -35.86 3.03
CA GLU A 327 4.45 -36.45 4.19
C GLU A 327 4.67 -35.62 5.45
N ALA A 328 5.87 -35.07 5.64
CA ALA A 328 6.15 -34.18 6.76
C ALA A 328 5.30 -32.91 6.71
N ILE A 329 5.18 -32.27 5.55
CA ILE A 329 4.30 -31.10 5.36
C ILE A 329 2.84 -31.47 5.58
N THR A 330 2.42 -32.63 5.06
CA THR A 330 1.05 -33.10 5.16
C THR A 330 0.67 -33.42 6.60
N SER A 331 1.57 -34.06 7.35
CA SER A 331 1.40 -34.33 8.79
C SER A 331 1.29 -33.03 9.59
N ASP A 332 2.23 -32.09 9.39
CA ASP A 332 2.20 -30.77 10.04
C ASP A 332 0.89 -30.02 9.71
N PHE A 333 0.37 -30.17 8.48
CA PHE A 333 -0.89 -29.55 8.06
C PHE A 333 -2.10 -30.13 8.78
N TRP A 334 -2.20 -31.46 8.92
CA TRP A 334 -3.34 -32.08 9.61
C TRP A 334 -3.36 -31.79 11.11
N GLU A 335 -2.20 -31.72 11.76
CA GLU A 335 -2.08 -31.25 13.15
C GLU A 335 -2.62 -29.81 13.30
N TYR A 336 -2.29 -28.94 12.34
CA TYR A 336 -2.84 -27.59 12.29
C TYR A 336 -4.36 -27.58 12.08
N VAL A 337 -4.91 -28.44 11.20
CA VAL A 337 -6.36 -28.55 10.97
C VAL A 337 -7.10 -28.97 12.25
N GLU A 338 -6.57 -29.97 12.97
CA GLU A 338 -7.12 -30.42 14.25
C GLU A 338 -7.12 -29.27 15.27
N THR A 339 -6.00 -28.56 15.40
CA THR A 339 -5.88 -27.41 16.31
C THR A 339 -6.88 -26.30 15.97
N GLU A 340 -7.08 -25.98 14.70
CA GLU A 340 -8.08 -24.96 14.28
C GLU A 340 -9.51 -25.42 14.56
N HIS A 341 -9.80 -26.72 14.43
CA HIS A 341 -11.10 -27.27 14.77
C HIS A 341 -11.38 -27.17 16.28
N GLU A 342 -10.40 -27.51 17.12
CA GLU A 342 -10.49 -27.37 18.58
C GLU A 342 -10.73 -25.92 19.00
N ARG A 343 -10.01 -24.96 18.41
CA ARG A 343 -10.22 -23.53 18.67
C ARG A 343 -11.62 -23.06 18.27
N ALA A 344 -12.14 -23.54 17.15
CA ALA A 344 -13.50 -23.18 16.70
C ALA A 344 -14.56 -23.71 17.68
N VAL A 345 -14.43 -24.97 18.12
CA VAL A 345 -15.34 -25.55 19.12
C VAL A 345 -15.27 -24.79 20.45
N GLN A 346 -14.07 -24.43 20.91
CA GLN A 346 -13.88 -23.65 22.14
C GLN A 346 -14.52 -22.26 22.03
N ALA A 347 -14.36 -21.57 20.89
CA ALA A 347 -14.98 -20.27 20.65
C ALA A 347 -16.52 -20.34 20.64
N GLU A 348 -17.10 -21.40 20.08
CA GLU A 348 -18.56 -21.63 20.12
C GLU A 348 -19.07 -21.86 21.55
N LEU A 349 -18.32 -22.60 22.38
CA LEU A 349 -18.65 -22.81 23.80
C LEU A 349 -18.59 -21.50 24.60
N GLU A 350 -17.57 -20.67 24.38
CA GLU A 350 -17.41 -19.37 25.03
C GLU A 350 -18.48 -18.35 24.59
N ALA A 351 -18.83 -18.35 23.30
CA ALA A 351 -19.90 -17.51 22.78
C ALA A 351 -21.28 -17.91 23.33
N GLY A 352 -21.52 -19.22 23.52
CA GLY A 352 -22.73 -19.73 24.14
C GLY A 352 -22.84 -19.41 25.65
N SER A 353 -21.72 -19.32 26.36
CA SER A 353 -21.70 -19.06 27.81
C SER A 353 -22.00 -17.60 28.19
N ASN A 354 -21.80 -16.63 27.30
CA ASN A 354 -22.02 -15.21 27.57
C ASN A 354 -23.47 -14.74 27.28
N GLY A 355 -24.36 -15.65 26.89
CA GLY A 355 -25.74 -15.35 26.50
C GLY A 355 -26.80 -15.37 27.60
N ASP A 356 -26.50 -15.93 28.78
CA ASP A 356 -27.53 -16.28 29.77
C ASP A 356 -27.47 -15.54 31.12
N ASP A 357 -26.53 -14.60 31.32
CA ASP A 357 -26.63 -13.64 32.44
C ASP A 357 -27.61 -12.51 32.08
N ILE A 358 -28.89 -12.88 31.92
CA ILE A 358 -30.00 -11.94 32.05
C ILE A 358 -30.03 -11.52 33.52
N SER A 359 -29.50 -10.33 33.81
CA SER A 359 -29.69 -9.67 35.10
C SER A 359 -31.19 -9.64 35.43
N LEU A 360 -31.59 -10.43 36.42
CA LEU A 360 -32.95 -10.53 36.94
C LEU A 360 -33.31 -9.37 37.89
N ASP A 361 -32.44 -8.36 38.03
CA ASP A 361 -32.57 -7.31 39.06
C ASP A 361 -33.10 -5.95 38.57
N ASP A 362 -33.57 -5.80 37.31
CA ASP A 362 -34.07 -4.50 36.81
C ASP A 362 -35.55 -4.49 36.37
N VAL A 363 -36.41 -5.19 37.13
CA VAL A 363 -37.87 -5.06 37.04
C VAL A 363 -38.44 -4.41 38.30
N SER A 364 -38.00 -3.20 38.61
CA SER A 364 -38.79 -2.27 39.43
C SER A 364 -38.31 -0.83 39.27
N GLY A 365 -38.89 -0.09 38.32
CA GLY A 365 -38.51 1.31 38.12
C GLY A 365 -39.34 2.05 37.07
N VAL A 366 -40.66 2.03 37.20
CA VAL A 366 -41.57 2.96 36.51
C VAL A 366 -41.25 4.41 36.94
N TRP A 367 -41.64 5.37 36.10
CA TRP A 367 -41.99 6.79 36.36
C TRP A 367 -41.07 7.86 35.74
N ASN A 368 -41.59 8.47 34.65
CA ASN A 368 -41.48 9.88 34.23
C ASN A 368 -40.06 10.46 34.01
N THR A 369 -39.78 11.22 32.95
CA THR A 369 -40.29 12.58 32.78
C THR A 369 -39.90 13.15 31.40
N VAL A 370 -40.78 14.02 30.92
CA VAL A 370 -40.73 14.96 29.78
C VAL A 370 -39.53 15.94 29.82
N GLY A 371 -39.10 16.39 28.63
CA GLY A 371 -38.30 17.62 28.40
C GLY A 371 -36.77 17.43 28.53
N THR A 372 -35.88 18.08 27.80
CA THR A 372 -35.90 19.41 27.16
C THR A 372 -34.68 19.52 26.20
N GLN A 373 -34.75 20.51 25.32
CA GLN A 373 -33.76 21.04 24.38
C GLN A 373 -32.30 21.18 24.87
N GLY A 374 -31.38 21.19 23.88
CA GLY A 374 -30.36 22.22 23.75
C GLY A 374 -28.95 21.89 24.26
N GLY A 375 -27.93 22.17 23.43
CA GLY A 375 -26.54 22.24 23.90
C GLY A 375 -25.48 22.12 22.81
N GLU A 376 -25.13 23.26 22.22
CA GLU A 376 -23.83 23.58 21.61
C GLU A 376 -22.65 23.15 22.48
N TRP A 377 -21.47 22.84 21.90
CA TRP A 377 -20.10 23.30 22.25
C TRP A 377 -19.19 22.87 21.07
N GLY A 378 -18.29 23.65 20.46
CA GLY A 378 -17.70 24.93 20.87
C GLY A 378 -16.33 24.74 21.52
N ASN A 379 -15.30 24.34 20.75
CA ASN A 379 -13.99 25.01 20.62
C ASN A 379 -13.04 24.23 19.72
#